data_AF-F3G9J0-F1
#
_entry.id   AF-F3G9J0-F1
#
_cell.length_a   1.000
_cell.length_b   1.000
_cell.length_c   1.000
_cell.angle_alpha   90.00
_cell.angle_beta   90.00
_cell.angle_gamma   90.00
#
_symmetry.space_group_name_H-M   'P 1'
#
loop_
_entity.id
_entity.type
_entity.pdbx_description
1 polymer ?
#
loop_
_entity_poly.entity_id
_entity_poly.type
_entity_poly.pdbx_seq_one_letter_code
_entity_poly.pdbx_strand_id
1 'polypeptide(L)'
;ALIHQADWLQGLIHHAQRPEVGIVGPRILNPQGNILYAGMVMGMDGLAGRPFINFPAGASGYMQRLQLTQNWSAVSGNCLMVRKDVFDAVGALEAATFTQGLQDLDLCMRVGREGYLIVGTPDSSLVLAEPAAAERNETSRQVLDNEQKSFFQKWLPKMARDQAYNPNLYLNEALSFTLDPGLLAGWSPFCTRHLPFIFGMAVNSSAVGHYRVSQPLLELMAAGRVVGRMTYETATPVEIERQLPDVIVFQGRYTEAKVPDIELAKNYSNAMRIFELDDYIADVPERNEHKRNMPDNIGAMLRKGIGLCDRVVVSTHPLAEALSSMHSDIRVVPNMLATHLWSNLRTQRRSSDKPRIGWGAG
;
A
#
# COMPACT_ATOMS: atom_id res chain seq x y z
N ALA A 1 -25.30 18.58 -9.23
CA ALA A 1 -24.18 19.33 -9.81
C ALA A 1 -24.72 20.64 -10.39
N LEU A 2 -23.98 21.73 -10.27
CA LEU A 2 -24.21 23.00 -10.95
C LEU A 2 -23.35 23.01 -12.22
N ILE A 3 -23.99 23.25 -13.37
CA ILE A 3 -23.31 23.35 -14.66
C ILE A 3 -22.82 24.79 -14.81
N HIS A 4 -21.51 24.99 -14.94
CA HIS A 4 -20.89 26.31 -15.00
C HIS A 4 -20.64 26.79 -16.44
N GLN A 5 -20.60 25.88 -17.42
CA GLN A 5 -20.29 26.17 -18.82
C GLN A 5 -21.42 25.64 -19.71
N ALA A 6 -21.95 26.47 -20.62
CA ALA A 6 -23.07 26.07 -21.47
C ALA A 6 -22.72 24.96 -22.47
N ASP A 7 -21.44 24.90 -22.86
CA ASP A 7 -20.86 24.02 -23.87
C ASP A 7 -20.15 22.78 -23.30
N TRP A 8 -20.29 22.52 -21.99
CA TRP A 8 -19.66 21.38 -21.31
C TRP A 8 -19.97 20.05 -22.00
N LEU A 9 -21.21 19.86 -22.47
CA LEU A 9 -21.63 18.62 -23.10
C LEU A 9 -20.97 18.45 -24.47
N GLN A 10 -20.91 19.53 -25.27
CA GLN A 10 -20.21 19.56 -26.55
C GLN A 10 -18.72 19.22 -26.38
N GLY A 11 -18.06 19.77 -25.35
CA GLY A 11 -16.66 19.46 -25.04
C GLY A 11 -16.44 17.96 -24.79
N LEU A 12 -17.33 17.31 -24.03
CA LEU A 12 -17.28 15.86 -23.83
C LEU A 12 -17.57 15.07 -25.11
N ILE A 13 -18.58 15.49 -25.89
CA ILE A 13 -18.97 14.83 -27.15
C ILE A 13 -17.81 14.83 -28.15
N HIS A 14 -17.07 15.93 -28.28
CA HIS A 14 -15.92 15.99 -29.19
C HIS A 14 -14.88 14.90 -28.92
N HIS A 15 -14.68 14.53 -27.65
CA HIS A 15 -13.82 13.40 -27.30
C HIS A 15 -14.52 12.05 -27.47
N ALA A 16 -15.79 11.94 -27.09
CA ALA A 16 -16.53 10.67 -27.14
C ALA A 16 -16.81 10.17 -28.57
N GLN A 17 -16.76 11.05 -29.57
CA GLN A 17 -16.88 10.69 -30.99
C GLN A 17 -15.63 10.03 -31.56
N ARG A 18 -14.48 10.10 -30.87
CA ARG A 18 -13.24 9.48 -31.31
C ARG A 18 -13.33 7.95 -31.17
N PRO A 19 -13.08 7.16 -32.24
CA PRO A 19 -13.24 5.70 -32.19
C PRO A 19 -12.40 5.01 -31.11
N GLU A 20 -11.23 5.55 -30.79
CA GLU A 20 -10.32 5.03 -29.76
C GLU A 20 -10.74 5.40 -28.33
N VAL A 21 -11.69 6.32 -28.14
CA VAL A 21 -12.14 6.77 -26.82
C VAL A 21 -13.40 5.99 -26.42
N GLY A 22 -13.38 5.43 -25.21
CA GLY A 22 -14.51 4.69 -24.65
C GLY A 22 -15.27 5.51 -23.61
N ILE A 23 -14.55 6.25 -22.76
CA ILE A 23 -15.11 7.05 -21.67
C ILE A 23 -14.47 8.43 -21.65
N VAL A 24 -15.26 9.47 -21.37
CA VAL A 24 -14.80 10.84 -21.17
C VAL A 24 -15.33 11.38 -19.84
N GLY A 25 -14.47 12.00 -19.03
CA GLY A 25 -14.85 12.68 -17.80
C GLY A 25 -14.51 14.18 -17.86
N PRO A 26 -15.39 15.07 -17.36
CA PRO A 26 -15.05 16.47 -17.16
C PRO A 26 -14.16 16.63 -15.92
N ARG A 27 -13.57 17.81 -15.78
CA ARG A 27 -13.04 18.26 -14.49
C ARG A 27 -14.19 18.57 -13.54
N ILE A 28 -14.11 18.09 -12.30
CA ILE A 28 -15.12 18.33 -11.27
C ILE A 28 -14.52 19.22 -10.20
N LEU A 29 -15.21 20.32 -9.90
CA LEU A 29 -14.83 21.33 -8.92
C LEU A 29 -15.79 21.30 -7.73
N ASN A 30 -15.32 21.71 -6.56
CA ASN A 30 -16.17 22.03 -5.42
C ASN A 30 -16.77 23.44 -5.59
N PRO A 31 -17.73 23.86 -4.73
CA PRO A 31 -18.34 25.19 -4.82
C PRO A 31 -17.35 26.36 -4.64
N GLN A 32 -16.17 26.10 -4.07
CA GLN A 32 -15.10 27.08 -3.89
C GLN A 32 -14.18 27.19 -5.11
N GLY A 33 -14.42 26.43 -6.19
CA GLY A 33 -13.62 26.45 -7.41
C GLY A 33 -12.33 25.63 -7.34
N ASN A 34 -12.18 24.79 -6.32
CA ASN A 34 -11.06 23.87 -6.19
C ASN A 34 -11.41 22.50 -6.80
N ILE A 35 -10.40 21.80 -7.28
CA ILE A 35 -10.52 20.50 -7.92
C ILE A 35 -10.95 19.44 -6.91
N LEU A 36 -12.01 18.70 -7.25
CA LEU A 36 -12.37 17.43 -6.63
C LEU A 36 -11.88 16.26 -7.47
N TYR A 37 -12.06 16.31 -8.78
CA TYR A 37 -11.60 15.27 -9.70
C TYR A 37 -11.09 15.89 -11.01
N ALA A 38 -9.83 15.63 -11.37
CA ALA A 38 -9.29 15.90 -12.70
C ALA A 38 -9.10 14.62 -13.54
N GLY A 39 -9.34 13.48 -12.91
CA GLY A 39 -8.95 12.13 -13.28
C GLY A 39 -8.68 11.33 -12.00
N MET A 40 -8.54 10.02 -12.11
CA MET A 40 -8.26 9.15 -10.96
C MET A 40 -7.11 8.19 -11.27
N VAL A 41 -6.31 7.94 -10.24
CA VAL A 41 -5.16 7.03 -10.26
C VAL A 41 -5.48 5.82 -9.40
N MET A 42 -5.43 4.65 -9.99
CA MET A 42 -5.65 3.38 -9.31
C MET A 42 -4.57 3.13 -8.26
N GLY A 43 -5.00 2.65 -7.10
CA GLY A 43 -4.16 2.34 -5.96
C GLY A 43 -3.70 3.53 -5.11
N MET A 44 -3.95 4.76 -5.54
CA MET A 44 -3.70 5.96 -4.72
C MET A 44 -4.68 6.00 -3.54
N ASP A 45 -4.15 6.18 -2.33
CA ASP A 45 -4.87 6.06 -1.05
C ASP A 45 -5.77 4.81 -0.95
N GLY A 46 -5.30 3.68 -1.50
CA GLY A 46 -5.93 2.37 -1.38
C GLY A 46 -6.49 1.82 -2.69
N LEU A 47 -7.68 2.27 -3.11
CA LEU A 47 -8.35 1.76 -4.32
C LEU A 47 -8.11 2.64 -5.54
N ALA A 48 -8.47 3.92 -5.44
CA ALA A 48 -8.27 4.91 -6.49
C ALA A 48 -8.36 6.31 -5.86
N GLY A 49 -7.35 7.12 -6.11
CA GLY A 49 -7.21 8.45 -5.52
C GLY A 49 -7.30 9.56 -6.55
N ARG A 50 -7.45 10.78 -6.03
CA ARG A 50 -7.69 12.02 -6.76
C ARG A 50 -6.42 12.85 -6.78
N PRO A 51 -5.56 12.70 -7.81
CA PRO A 51 -4.43 13.61 -7.98
C PRO A 51 -4.92 15.07 -8.02
N PHE A 52 -4.15 15.97 -7.41
CA PHE A 52 -4.43 17.41 -7.37
C PHE A 52 -5.71 17.84 -6.63
N ILE A 53 -6.25 17.00 -5.72
CA ILE A 53 -7.36 17.43 -4.89
C ILE A 53 -7.06 18.75 -4.17
N ASN A 54 -8.07 19.62 -4.08
CA ASN A 54 -8.01 20.95 -3.49
C ASN A 54 -7.14 21.98 -4.23
N PHE A 55 -6.57 21.64 -5.39
CA PHE A 55 -5.87 22.63 -6.22
C PHE A 55 -6.88 23.58 -6.86
N PRO A 56 -6.55 24.87 -7.05
CA PRO A 56 -7.40 25.78 -7.82
C PRO A 56 -7.58 25.30 -9.26
N ALA A 57 -8.76 25.51 -9.86
CA ALA A 57 -9.04 25.10 -11.24
C ALA A 57 -8.07 25.67 -12.29
N GLY A 58 -7.48 26.85 -12.03
CA GLY A 58 -6.48 27.48 -12.89
C GLY A 58 -5.04 27.00 -12.70
N ALA A 59 -4.79 26.11 -11.73
CA ALA A 59 -3.45 25.62 -11.46
C ALA A 59 -2.90 24.83 -12.66
N SER A 60 -1.59 24.95 -12.89
CA SER A 60 -0.87 24.15 -13.89
C SER A 60 -0.81 22.66 -13.50
N GLY A 61 -0.57 22.38 -12.22
CA GLY A 61 -0.30 21.03 -11.74
C GLY A 61 1.06 20.49 -12.23
N TYR A 62 1.31 19.22 -11.93
CA TYR A 62 2.52 18.53 -12.35
C TYR A 62 2.58 18.45 -13.88
N MET A 63 3.65 18.98 -14.48
CA MET A 63 3.85 19.00 -15.93
C MET A 63 2.65 19.53 -16.73
N GLN A 64 1.98 20.59 -16.23
CA GLN A 64 0.79 21.18 -16.87
C GLN A 64 -0.42 20.25 -17.02
N ARG A 65 -0.45 19.10 -16.33
CA ARG A 65 -1.52 18.11 -16.47
C ARG A 65 -2.91 18.67 -16.14
N LEU A 66 -3.05 19.70 -15.31
CA LEU A 66 -4.37 20.27 -15.02
C LEU A 66 -4.94 21.16 -16.13
N GLN A 67 -4.10 21.52 -17.12
CA GLN A 67 -4.47 22.38 -18.24
C GLN A 67 -4.67 21.61 -19.55
N LEU A 68 -4.42 20.29 -19.54
CA LEU A 68 -4.39 19.46 -20.74
C LEU A 68 -5.38 18.31 -20.66
N THR A 69 -6.09 18.07 -21.76
CA THR A 69 -6.79 16.80 -21.98
C THR A 69 -5.79 15.66 -22.00
N GLN A 70 -6.07 14.60 -21.25
CA GLN A 70 -5.15 13.46 -21.13
C GLN A 70 -5.89 12.15 -20.87
N ASN A 71 -5.16 11.05 -20.99
CA ASN A 71 -5.66 9.74 -20.63
C ASN A 71 -5.40 9.48 -19.15
N TRP A 72 -6.44 9.01 -18.46
CA TRP A 72 -6.39 8.50 -17.10
C TRP A 72 -6.74 7.01 -17.08
N SER A 73 -6.55 6.34 -15.94
CA SER A 73 -7.04 4.98 -15.77
C SER A 73 -8.52 4.94 -15.40
N ALA A 74 -9.00 5.98 -14.72
CA ALA A 74 -10.42 6.18 -14.43
C ALA A 74 -10.77 7.68 -14.35
N VAL A 75 -12.06 7.97 -14.51
CA VAL A 75 -12.68 9.27 -14.25
C VAL A 75 -13.84 9.08 -13.26
N SER A 76 -14.28 10.16 -12.63
CA SER A 76 -15.29 10.09 -11.56
C SER A 76 -16.67 9.67 -12.07
N GLY A 77 -17.32 8.72 -11.39
CA GLY A 77 -18.73 8.37 -11.62
C GLY A 77 -19.73 9.50 -11.33
N ASN A 78 -19.31 10.61 -10.70
CA ASN A 78 -20.17 11.79 -10.52
C ASN A 78 -20.59 12.41 -11.86
N CYS A 79 -19.74 12.32 -12.88
CA CYS A 79 -20.08 12.63 -14.25
C CYS A 79 -19.09 11.97 -15.20
N LEU A 80 -19.59 11.11 -16.08
CA LEU A 80 -18.84 10.55 -17.18
C LEU A 80 -19.76 10.37 -18.39
N MET A 81 -19.18 10.38 -19.58
CA MET A 81 -19.82 10.05 -20.84
C MET A 81 -19.19 8.78 -21.38
N VAL A 82 -20.02 7.80 -21.76
CA VAL A 82 -19.56 6.53 -22.31
C VAL A 82 -20.27 6.27 -23.64
N ARG A 83 -19.53 5.74 -24.60
CA ARG A 83 -20.09 5.29 -25.87
C ARG A 83 -21.04 4.12 -25.65
N LYS A 84 -22.24 4.19 -26.22
CA LYS A 84 -23.30 3.19 -25.97
C LYS A 84 -22.89 1.78 -26.39
N ASP A 85 -22.32 1.65 -27.59
CA ASP A 85 -21.83 0.37 -28.12
C ASP A 85 -20.72 -0.23 -27.23
N VAL A 86 -19.78 0.60 -26.76
CA VAL A 86 -18.73 0.19 -25.83
C VAL A 86 -19.31 -0.23 -24.48
N PHE A 87 -20.23 0.55 -23.93
CA PHE A 87 -20.89 0.27 -22.65
C PHE A 87 -21.64 -1.06 -22.67
N ASP A 88 -22.42 -1.30 -23.73
CA ASP A 88 -23.17 -2.54 -23.91
C ASP A 88 -22.19 -3.73 -24.12
N ALA A 89 -21.11 -3.55 -24.90
CA ALA A 89 -20.13 -4.60 -25.18
C ALA A 89 -19.33 -5.06 -23.96
N VAL A 90 -19.03 -4.17 -23.02
CA VAL A 90 -18.32 -4.53 -21.77
C VAL A 90 -19.26 -5.08 -20.69
N GLY A 91 -20.56 -5.15 -20.93
CA GLY A 91 -21.56 -5.65 -19.97
C GLY A 91 -22.09 -4.60 -18.99
N ALA A 92 -22.17 -3.32 -19.41
CA ALA A 92 -22.72 -2.22 -18.61
C ALA A 92 -22.06 -2.05 -17.23
N LEU A 93 -22.82 -1.70 -16.19
CA LEU A 93 -22.34 -1.61 -14.81
C LEU A 93 -22.50 -2.96 -14.09
N GLU A 94 -21.47 -3.37 -13.35
CA GLU A 94 -21.44 -4.62 -12.58
C GLU A 94 -22.17 -4.43 -11.24
N ALA A 95 -23.50 -4.27 -11.31
CA ALA A 95 -24.34 -3.95 -10.17
C ALA A 95 -24.53 -5.13 -9.19
N ALA A 96 -24.24 -6.37 -9.59
CA ALA A 96 -24.36 -7.52 -8.71
C ALA A 96 -23.21 -7.58 -7.69
N THR A 97 -22.02 -7.11 -8.09
CA THR A 97 -20.84 -7.09 -7.22
C THR A 97 -20.61 -5.74 -6.57
N PHE A 98 -20.77 -4.62 -7.31
CA PHE A 98 -20.38 -3.29 -6.84
C PHE A 98 -21.59 -2.38 -6.63
N THR A 99 -22.12 -2.39 -5.41
CA THR A 99 -23.33 -1.65 -5.00
C THR A 99 -23.04 -0.31 -4.33
N GLN A 100 -21.81 -0.08 -3.84
CA GLN A 100 -21.45 1.10 -3.04
C GLN A 100 -20.43 2.03 -3.71
N GLY A 101 -20.41 2.07 -5.04
CA GLY A 101 -19.68 3.09 -5.80
C GLY A 101 -18.30 2.66 -6.31
N LEU A 102 -18.05 1.36 -6.50
CA LEU A 102 -16.89 0.85 -7.27
C LEU A 102 -17.23 0.52 -8.73
N GLN A 103 -18.51 0.59 -9.11
CA GLN A 103 -19.01 0.20 -10.43
C GLN A 103 -18.45 1.05 -11.57
N ASP A 104 -18.21 2.34 -11.33
CA ASP A 104 -17.64 3.31 -12.28
C ASP A 104 -16.14 3.08 -12.47
N LEU A 105 -15.41 2.79 -11.38
CA LEU A 105 -14.00 2.38 -11.47
C LEU A 105 -13.86 1.06 -12.22
N ASP A 106 -14.71 0.07 -11.93
CA ASP A 106 -14.71 -1.21 -12.63
C ASP A 106 -15.04 -1.06 -14.12
N LEU A 107 -16.02 -0.19 -14.45
CA LEU A 107 -16.36 0.14 -15.82
C LEU A 107 -15.15 0.75 -16.55
N CYS A 108 -14.47 1.73 -15.97
CA CYS A 108 -13.27 2.33 -16.54
C CYS A 108 -12.18 1.27 -16.79
N MET A 109 -11.95 0.39 -15.81
CA MET A 109 -10.94 -0.67 -15.90
C MET A 109 -11.26 -1.71 -16.98
N ARG A 110 -12.55 -2.09 -17.14
CA ARG A 110 -13.02 -2.98 -18.21
C ARG A 110 -12.89 -2.32 -19.59
N VAL A 111 -13.39 -1.11 -19.76
CA VAL A 111 -13.28 -0.37 -21.03
C VAL A 111 -11.81 -0.20 -21.43
N GLY A 112 -10.94 0.17 -20.49
CA GLY A 112 -9.50 0.25 -20.73
C GLY A 112 -8.80 -1.10 -20.92
N ARG A 113 -9.43 -2.24 -20.55
CA ARG A 113 -8.91 -3.57 -20.86
C ARG A 113 -9.16 -3.95 -22.31
N GLU A 114 -10.25 -3.48 -22.90
CA GLU A 114 -10.56 -3.64 -24.32
C GLU A 114 -9.74 -2.69 -25.24
N GLY A 115 -8.82 -1.90 -24.68
CA GLY A 115 -7.91 -1.02 -25.42
C GLY A 115 -8.43 0.39 -25.67
N TYR A 116 -9.62 0.73 -25.17
CA TYR A 116 -10.16 2.09 -25.26
C TYR A 116 -9.46 3.06 -24.31
N LEU A 117 -9.39 4.33 -24.72
CA LEU A 117 -8.91 5.42 -23.89
C LEU A 117 -10.01 5.92 -22.95
N ILE A 118 -9.61 6.22 -21.72
CA ILE A 118 -10.41 6.95 -20.73
C ILE A 118 -9.83 8.36 -20.66
N VAL A 119 -10.58 9.35 -21.14
CA VAL A 119 -10.10 10.72 -21.33
C VAL A 119 -10.66 11.63 -20.24
N GLY A 120 -9.79 12.36 -19.54
CA GLY A 120 -10.18 13.50 -18.72
C GLY A 120 -9.89 14.80 -19.46
N THR A 121 -10.86 15.73 -19.50
CA THR A 121 -10.69 17.05 -20.14
C THR A 121 -10.95 18.20 -19.15
N PRO A 122 -10.05 19.20 -19.07
CA PRO A 122 -10.31 20.44 -18.34
C PRO A 122 -11.21 21.43 -19.11
N ASP A 123 -11.44 21.21 -20.40
CA ASP A 123 -12.25 22.08 -21.28
C ASP A 123 -13.71 22.09 -20.87
N SER A 124 -14.16 21.03 -20.18
CA SER A 124 -15.48 20.91 -19.58
C SER A 124 -15.36 20.76 -18.07
N SER A 125 -15.96 21.69 -17.33
CA SER A 125 -15.93 21.71 -15.87
C SER A 125 -17.34 21.71 -15.27
N LEU A 126 -17.55 20.87 -14.25
CA LEU A 126 -18.78 20.78 -13.49
C LEU A 126 -18.53 21.11 -12.02
N VAL A 127 -19.46 21.80 -11.38
CA VAL A 127 -19.40 22.07 -9.94
C VAL A 127 -20.26 21.06 -9.21
N LEU A 128 -19.65 20.26 -8.35
CA LEU A 128 -20.35 19.34 -7.46
C LEU A 128 -20.47 20.01 -6.09
N ALA A 129 -21.70 20.27 -5.65
CA ALA A 129 -21.95 20.50 -4.23
C ALA A 129 -21.71 19.15 -3.53
N GLU A 130 -20.71 19.09 -2.64
CA GLU A 130 -20.39 17.83 -1.97
C GLU A 130 -21.65 17.30 -1.26
N PRO A 131 -22.07 16.06 -1.52
CA PRO A 131 -23.11 15.45 -0.73
C PRO A 131 -22.60 15.32 0.70
N ALA A 132 -23.49 15.52 1.69
CA ALA A 132 -23.17 15.20 3.08
C ALA A 132 -22.66 13.75 3.12
N ALA A 133 -21.51 13.52 3.78
CA ALA A 133 -20.97 12.18 3.95
C ALA A 133 -22.06 11.31 4.57
N ALA A 134 -22.53 10.31 3.82
CA ALA A 134 -23.54 9.40 4.34
C ALA A 134 -22.94 8.63 5.52
N GLU A 135 -23.56 8.72 6.69
CA GLU A 135 -23.18 7.87 7.81
C GLU A 135 -23.39 6.41 7.42
N ARG A 136 -22.30 5.66 7.30
CA ARG A 136 -22.34 4.23 6.99
C ARG A 136 -22.53 3.45 8.28
N ASN A 137 -23.64 2.72 8.36
CA ASN A 137 -23.85 1.70 9.38
C ASN A 137 -22.89 0.52 9.18
N GLU A 138 -22.84 -0.38 10.16
CA GLU A 138 -21.90 -1.51 10.15
C GLU A 138 -22.11 -2.45 8.95
N THR A 139 -23.36 -2.74 8.59
CA THR A 139 -23.68 -3.57 7.42
C THR A 139 -23.14 -2.96 6.12
N SER A 140 -23.29 -1.65 5.94
CA SER A 140 -22.76 -0.93 4.76
C SER A 140 -21.24 -0.99 4.72
N ARG A 141 -20.55 -0.85 5.87
CA ARG A 141 -19.08 -0.99 5.94
C ARG A 141 -18.63 -2.39 5.54
N GLN A 142 -19.33 -3.42 5.99
CA GLN A 142 -18.97 -4.81 5.69
C GLN A 142 -19.22 -5.18 4.24
N VAL A 143 -20.31 -4.69 3.64
CA VAL A 143 -20.54 -4.82 2.19
C VAL A 143 -19.43 -4.13 1.41
N LEU A 144 -19.04 -2.90 1.79
CA LEU A 144 -17.97 -2.19 1.13
C LEU A 144 -16.63 -2.94 1.22
N ASP A 145 -16.27 -3.48 2.39
CA ASP A 145 -15.06 -4.29 2.55
C ASP A 145 -15.06 -5.51 1.59
N ASN A 146 -16.21 -6.18 1.42
CA ASN A 146 -16.35 -7.27 0.46
C ASN A 146 -16.23 -6.79 -1.01
N GLU A 147 -16.76 -5.62 -1.34
CA GLU A 147 -16.60 -5.01 -2.65
C GLU A 147 -15.13 -4.67 -2.92
N GLN A 148 -14.43 -4.09 -1.95
CA GLN A 148 -13.01 -3.78 -2.05
C GLN A 148 -12.18 -5.05 -2.27
N LYS A 149 -12.45 -6.11 -1.51
CA LYS A 149 -11.82 -7.43 -1.69
C LYS A 149 -12.01 -7.97 -3.10
N SER A 150 -13.25 -7.95 -3.59
CA SER A 150 -13.59 -8.39 -4.96
C SER A 150 -12.88 -7.54 -6.02
N PHE A 151 -12.77 -6.23 -5.78
CA PHE A 151 -12.09 -5.31 -6.68
C PHE A 151 -10.58 -5.60 -6.74
N PHE A 152 -9.92 -5.78 -5.60
CA PHE A 152 -8.50 -6.14 -5.56
C PHE A 152 -8.25 -7.50 -6.23
N GLN A 153 -9.06 -8.53 -5.94
CA GLN A 153 -8.93 -9.83 -6.59
C GLN A 153 -9.04 -9.74 -8.12
N LYS A 154 -9.89 -8.82 -8.62
CA LYS A 154 -10.11 -8.64 -10.05
C LYS A 154 -9.02 -7.78 -10.73
N TRP A 155 -8.52 -6.75 -10.05
CA TRP A 155 -7.75 -5.67 -10.71
C TRP A 155 -6.37 -5.37 -10.13
N LEU A 156 -5.97 -5.97 -9.01
CA LEU A 156 -4.76 -5.60 -8.27
C LEU A 156 -3.49 -5.46 -9.14
N PRO A 157 -3.13 -6.40 -10.04
CA PRO A 157 -1.94 -6.25 -10.87
C PRO A 157 -1.96 -5.03 -11.80
N LYS A 158 -3.15 -4.63 -12.29
CA LYS A 158 -3.34 -3.45 -13.15
C LYS A 158 -3.38 -2.17 -12.33
N MET A 159 -3.95 -2.21 -11.11
CA MET A 159 -3.93 -1.07 -10.19
C MET A 159 -2.51 -0.71 -9.74
N ALA A 160 -1.71 -1.72 -9.41
CA ALA A 160 -0.32 -1.53 -9.00
C ALA A 160 0.55 -0.90 -10.10
N ARG A 161 0.21 -1.15 -11.37
CA ARG A 161 0.94 -0.69 -12.56
C ARG A 161 0.04 0.19 -13.42
N ASP A 162 -0.62 1.16 -12.77
CA ASP A 162 -1.48 2.14 -13.43
C ASP A 162 -0.70 2.84 -14.56
N GLN A 163 -1.22 2.81 -15.80
CA GLN A 163 -0.55 3.40 -16.96
C GLN A 163 -0.51 4.94 -16.92
N ALA A 164 -1.42 5.56 -16.19
CA ALA A 164 -1.51 7.00 -16.02
C ALA A 164 -0.59 7.53 -14.89
N TYR A 165 0.08 6.66 -14.14
CA TYR A 165 0.87 7.05 -12.97
C TYR A 165 2.19 6.27 -12.83
N ASN A 166 3.30 6.97 -12.65
CA ASN A 166 4.60 6.32 -12.54
C ASN A 166 4.70 5.54 -11.22
N PRO A 167 5.11 4.25 -11.23
CA PRO A 167 5.22 3.43 -10.04
C PRO A 167 6.25 3.95 -9.02
N ASN A 168 7.15 4.85 -9.43
CA ASN A 168 8.17 5.48 -8.59
C ASN A 168 7.68 6.71 -7.80
N LEU A 169 6.39 7.06 -7.91
CA LEU A 169 5.76 8.19 -7.23
C LEU A 169 4.87 7.70 -6.08
N TYR A 170 4.72 8.52 -5.05
CA TYR A 170 3.85 8.24 -3.91
C TYR A 170 2.40 7.98 -4.34
N LEU A 171 1.78 6.96 -3.73
CA LEU A 171 0.35 6.63 -3.89
C LEU A 171 -0.51 7.37 -2.85
N ASN A 172 -0.29 8.66 -2.69
CA ASN A 172 -1.01 9.49 -1.73
C ASN A 172 -1.52 10.76 -2.41
N GLU A 173 -2.76 11.17 -2.15
CA GLU A 173 -3.36 12.35 -2.77
C GLU A 173 -2.55 13.64 -2.44
N ALA A 174 -2.17 13.82 -1.18
CA ALA A 174 -1.46 15.02 -0.71
C ALA A 174 -0.02 15.13 -1.24
N LEU A 175 0.61 13.99 -1.51
CA LEU A 175 1.97 13.90 -2.08
C LEU A 175 1.95 13.46 -3.55
N SER A 176 0.82 13.59 -4.24
CA SER A 176 0.69 13.16 -5.63
C SER A 176 1.77 13.80 -6.53
N PHE A 177 2.37 12.98 -7.39
CA PHE A 177 3.52 13.31 -8.24
C PHE A 177 4.83 13.68 -7.52
N THR A 178 4.94 13.39 -6.22
CA THR A 178 6.21 13.46 -5.49
C THR A 178 6.92 12.10 -5.59
N LEU A 179 8.24 12.13 -5.73
CA LEU A 179 9.09 10.93 -5.71
C LEU A 179 8.98 10.25 -4.35
N ASP A 180 8.79 8.93 -4.34
CA ASP A 180 8.98 8.12 -3.15
C ASP A 180 10.50 7.89 -2.98
N PRO A 181 11.18 8.54 -2.03
CA PRO A 181 12.63 8.40 -1.83
C PRO A 181 13.03 6.97 -1.47
N GLY A 182 12.09 6.14 -0.98
CA GLY A 182 12.31 4.71 -0.75
C GLY A 182 12.50 3.88 -2.03
N LEU A 183 12.21 4.45 -3.21
CA LEU A 183 12.40 3.80 -4.52
C LEU A 183 13.76 4.11 -5.16
N LEU A 184 14.65 4.87 -4.51
CA LEU A 184 16.01 5.10 -5.00
C LEU A 184 16.86 3.82 -5.08
N ALA A 185 16.53 2.78 -4.31
CA ALA A 185 17.11 1.43 -4.45
C ALA A 185 16.38 0.55 -5.50
N GLY A 186 15.30 1.04 -6.09
CA GLY A 186 14.41 0.32 -7.01
C GLY A 186 14.75 0.49 -8.50
N TRP A 187 15.74 1.30 -8.86
CA TRP A 187 16.21 1.35 -10.24
C TRP A 187 17.05 0.10 -10.54
N SER A 188 16.44 -0.86 -11.23
CA SER A 188 17.12 -2.00 -11.81
C SER A 188 17.33 -1.73 -13.32
N PRO A 189 18.57 -1.75 -13.83
CA PRO A 189 18.80 -1.69 -15.27
C PRO A 189 18.35 -2.98 -15.99
N PHE A 190 18.02 -4.04 -15.24
CA PHE A 190 17.59 -5.32 -15.78
C PHE A 190 16.08 -5.38 -15.95
N CYS A 191 15.64 -5.85 -17.11
CA CYS A 191 14.22 -6.08 -17.43
C CYS A 191 13.59 -7.21 -16.60
N THR A 192 14.42 -8.05 -15.97
CA THR A 192 14.00 -9.20 -15.15
C THR A 192 14.72 -9.19 -13.80
N ARG A 193 13.99 -9.56 -12.74
CA ARG A 193 14.58 -9.74 -11.41
C ARG A 193 15.30 -11.09 -11.34
N HIS A 194 16.60 -11.06 -11.05
CA HIS A 194 17.44 -12.26 -10.90
C HIS A 194 17.76 -12.63 -9.44
N LEU A 195 17.52 -11.71 -8.50
CA LEU A 195 17.71 -11.93 -7.07
C LEU A 195 16.36 -11.94 -6.34
N PRO A 196 16.19 -12.75 -5.29
CA PRO A 196 14.96 -12.72 -4.51
C PRO A 196 14.75 -11.33 -3.88
N PHE A 197 13.51 -10.88 -3.85
CA PHE A 197 13.09 -9.63 -3.21
C PHE A 197 12.52 -9.91 -1.82
N ILE A 198 13.11 -9.28 -0.81
CA ILE A 198 12.64 -9.33 0.57
C ILE A 198 11.98 -8.00 0.92
N PHE A 199 10.72 -8.06 1.36
CA PHE A 199 10.00 -6.93 1.92
C PHE A 199 9.96 -7.06 3.45
N GLY A 200 10.74 -6.23 4.14
CA GLY A 200 10.80 -6.23 5.60
C GLY A 200 9.81 -5.24 6.19
N MET A 201 8.91 -5.73 7.05
CA MET A 201 7.94 -4.94 7.80
C MET A 201 8.26 -5.02 9.29
N ALA A 202 8.99 -4.03 9.80
CA ALA A 202 9.45 -3.99 11.19
C ALA A 202 8.63 -3.02 12.05
N VAL A 203 8.65 -3.19 13.38
CA VAL A 203 7.95 -2.25 14.28
C VAL A 203 8.65 -0.92 14.45
N ASN A 204 9.97 -0.85 14.18
CA ASN A 204 10.78 0.35 14.35
C ASN A 204 12.06 0.29 13.51
N SER A 205 12.72 1.44 13.36
CA SER A 205 13.98 1.59 12.64
C SER A 205 15.23 1.37 13.51
N SER A 206 15.06 1.26 14.82
CA SER A 206 16.12 1.06 15.84
C SER A 206 15.94 -0.29 16.54
N ALA A 207 16.82 -0.63 17.49
CA ALA A 207 16.67 -1.81 18.34
C ALA A 207 16.26 -3.07 17.55
N VAL A 208 15.19 -3.75 17.97
CA VAL A 208 14.76 -5.04 17.39
C VAL A 208 14.49 -4.99 15.89
N GLY A 209 13.83 -3.96 15.38
CA GLY A 209 13.59 -3.83 13.93
C GLY A 209 14.88 -3.57 13.16
N HIS A 210 15.88 -2.98 13.80
CA HIS A 210 17.22 -2.82 13.22
C HIS A 210 17.99 -4.14 13.19
N TYR A 211 18.31 -4.74 14.36
CA TYR A 211 19.23 -5.87 14.40
C TYR A 211 18.60 -7.21 13.93
N ARG A 212 17.26 -7.34 13.92
CA ARG A 212 16.58 -8.57 13.44
C ARG A 212 16.22 -8.55 11.96
N VAL A 213 15.95 -7.37 11.38
CA VAL A 213 15.44 -7.27 10.01
C VAL A 213 16.28 -6.33 9.15
N SER A 214 16.37 -5.04 9.54
CA SER A 214 16.96 -4.02 8.68
C SER A 214 18.44 -4.29 8.41
N GLN A 215 19.23 -4.53 9.46
CA GLN A 215 20.67 -4.78 9.34
C GLN A 215 20.96 -6.09 8.60
N PRO A 216 20.34 -7.24 8.92
CA PRO A 216 20.51 -8.46 8.13
C PRO A 216 20.15 -8.27 6.64
N LEU A 217 19.08 -7.53 6.33
CA LEU A 217 18.69 -7.24 4.95
C LEU A 217 19.78 -6.41 4.23
N LEU A 218 20.31 -5.38 4.88
CA LEU A 218 21.41 -4.57 4.34
C LEU A 218 22.66 -5.42 4.07
N GLU A 219 23.03 -6.33 4.97
CA GLU A 219 24.18 -7.23 4.78
C GLU A 219 23.94 -8.23 3.62
N LEU A 220 22.71 -8.72 3.45
CA LEU A 220 22.35 -9.59 2.33
C LEU A 220 22.38 -8.85 0.99
N MET A 221 21.93 -7.59 0.96
CA MET A 221 21.98 -6.72 -0.21
C MET A 221 23.42 -6.36 -0.56
N ALA A 222 24.25 -6.00 0.42
CA ALA A 222 25.68 -5.70 0.23
C ALA A 222 26.46 -6.93 -0.28
N ALA A 223 26.05 -8.13 0.13
CA ALA A 223 26.60 -9.38 -0.39
C ALA A 223 26.04 -9.79 -1.77
N GLY A 224 25.17 -8.99 -2.38
CA GLY A 224 24.58 -9.28 -3.70
C GLY A 224 23.67 -10.51 -3.73
N ARG A 225 23.10 -10.91 -2.58
CA ARG A 225 22.28 -12.13 -2.46
C ARG A 225 20.78 -11.87 -2.63
N VAL A 226 20.33 -10.66 -2.32
CA VAL A 226 18.93 -10.27 -2.36
C VAL A 226 18.81 -8.82 -2.81
N VAL A 227 17.64 -8.45 -3.27
CA VAL A 227 17.17 -7.05 -3.26
C VAL A 227 16.09 -6.92 -2.20
N GLY A 228 15.81 -5.71 -1.72
CA GLY A 228 14.74 -5.56 -0.74
C GLY A 228 14.43 -4.14 -0.34
N ARG A 229 13.36 -4.01 0.44
CA ARG A 229 12.86 -2.75 0.97
C ARG A 229 12.37 -2.94 2.39
N MET A 230 12.60 -1.93 3.23
CA MET A 230 12.03 -1.83 4.56
C MET A 230 10.83 -0.90 4.57
N THR A 231 9.84 -1.24 5.40
CA THR A 231 8.80 -0.32 5.86
C THR A 231 8.55 -0.53 7.35
N TYR A 232 8.13 0.54 8.01
CA TYR A 232 7.70 0.52 9.41
C TYR A 232 6.18 0.71 9.54
N GLU A 233 5.55 1.15 8.45
CA GLU A 233 4.12 1.38 8.36
C GLU A 233 3.37 0.16 7.83
N THR A 234 2.04 0.24 7.83
CA THR A 234 1.19 -0.71 7.10
C THR A 234 1.34 -0.45 5.60
N ALA A 235 1.51 -1.51 4.82
CA ALA A 235 1.54 -1.45 3.36
C ALA A 235 0.19 -1.89 2.80
N THR A 236 -0.33 -1.12 1.84
CA THR A 236 -1.55 -1.45 1.09
C THR A 236 -1.33 -2.64 0.15
N PRO A 237 -2.40 -3.32 -0.33
CA PRO A 237 -2.26 -4.42 -1.28
C PRO A 237 -1.53 -3.99 -2.55
N VAL A 238 -1.80 -2.76 -3.01
CA VAL A 238 -1.19 -2.18 -4.21
C VAL A 238 0.30 -1.94 -4.02
N GLU A 239 0.72 -1.43 -2.86
CA GLU A 239 2.14 -1.24 -2.56
C GLU A 239 2.89 -2.57 -2.49
N ILE A 240 2.30 -3.60 -1.88
CA ILE A 240 2.88 -4.95 -1.86
C ILE A 240 2.99 -5.50 -3.29
N GLU A 241 1.93 -5.41 -4.09
CA GLU A 241 1.93 -5.86 -5.49
C GLU A 241 2.95 -5.09 -6.35
N ARG A 242 3.18 -3.79 -6.09
CA ARG A 242 4.22 -3.01 -6.78
C ARG A 242 5.63 -3.57 -6.53
N GLN A 243 5.89 -4.08 -5.33
CA GLN A 243 7.19 -4.67 -5.00
C GLN A 243 7.33 -6.12 -5.51
N LEU A 244 6.21 -6.82 -5.76
CA LEU A 244 6.18 -8.25 -6.10
C LEU A 244 7.11 -9.10 -5.22
N PRO A 245 7.03 -9.03 -3.89
CA PRO A 245 8.03 -9.67 -3.03
C PRO A 245 8.04 -11.19 -3.19
N ASP A 246 9.22 -11.81 -3.08
CA ASP A 246 9.33 -13.26 -2.93
C ASP A 246 9.14 -13.68 -1.46
N VAL A 247 9.58 -12.81 -0.53
CA VAL A 247 9.46 -13.00 0.91
C VAL A 247 8.98 -11.71 1.58
N ILE A 248 8.04 -11.82 2.51
CA ILE A 248 7.67 -10.73 3.43
C ILE A 248 8.03 -11.16 4.85
N VAL A 249 8.81 -10.34 5.54
CA VAL A 249 9.22 -10.56 6.94
C VAL A 249 8.44 -9.62 7.84
N PHE A 250 7.56 -10.16 8.67
CA PHE A 250 6.79 -9.42 9.66
C PHE A 250 7.48 -9.52 11.01
N GLN A 251 8.13 -8.46 11.46
CA GLN A 251 8.74 -8.41 12.77
C GLN A 251 7.80 -7.77 13.77
N GLY A 252 7.50 -8.49 14.85
CA GLY A 252 6.76 -7.95 16.00
C GLY A 252 5.32 -7.49 15.73
N ARG A 253 4.65 -8.00 14.69
CA ARG A 253 3.29 -7.59 14.30
C ARG A 253 2.18 -8.45 14.95
N TYR A 254 2.13 -8.44 16.27
CA TYR A 254 1.25 -9.31 17.09
C TYR A 254 0.12 -8.55 17.81
N THR A 255 -0.18 -7.31 17.43
CA THR A 255 -1.30 -6.53 18.02
C THR A 255 -2.53 -6.57 17.12
N GLU A 256 -3.72 -6.30 17.66
CA GLU A 256 -4.96 -6.23 16.87
C GLU A 256 -4.85 -5.27 15.68
N ALA A 257 -4.10 -4.17 15.84
CA ALA A 257 -3.89 -3.19 14.79
C ALA A 257 -2.90 -3.66 13.70
N LYS A 258 -2.04 -4.66 13.98
CA LYS A 258 -0.95 -5.07 13.08
C LYS A 258 -1.10 -6.47 12.49
N VAL A 259 -1.83 -7.38 13.15
CA VAL A 259 -2.16 -8.70 12.57
C VAL A 259 -2.90 -8.60 11.23
N PRO A 260 -3.80 -7.62 10.99
CA PRO A 260 -4.45 -7.44 9.70
C PRO A 260 -3.48 -7.26 8.52
N ASP A 261 -2.26 -6.75 8.75
CA ASP A 261 -1.26 -6.62 7.69
C ASP A 261 -0.82 -7.99 7.14
N ILE A 262 -0.78 -9.01 8.00
CA ILE A 262 -0.41 -10.38 7.63
C ILE A 262 -1.57 -11.04 6.88
N GLU A 263 -2.81 -10.81 7.31
CA GLU A 263 -4.01 -11.28 6.61
C GLU A 263 -4.10 -10.70 5.20
N LEU A 264 -3.83 -9.40 5.07
CA LEU A 264 -3.79 -8.70 3.80
C LEU A 264 -2.73 -9.31 2.87
N ALA A 265 -1.49 -9.48 3.34
CA ALA A 265 -0.44 -10.10 2.54
C ALA A 265 -0.79 -11.55 2.15
N LYS A 266 -1.40 -12.33 3.04
CA LYS A 266 -1.86 -13.69 2.74
C LYS A 266 -2.91 -13.72 1.63
N ASN A 267 -3.81 -12.73 1.60
CA ASN A 267 -4.90 -12.68 0.63
C ASN A 267 -4.48 -12.14 -0.75
N TYR A 268 -3.44 -11.30 -0.80
CA TYR A 268 -3.08 -10.53 -2.00
C TYR A 268 -1.65 -10.72 -2.49
N SER A 269 -0.84 -11.57 -1.85
CA SER A 269 0.53 -11.85 -2.27
C SER A 269 0.84 -13.34 -2.17
N ASN A 270 1.60 -13.82 -3.15
CA ASN A 270 2.15 -15.18 -3.17
C ASN A 270 3.48 -15.28 -2.42
N ALA A 271 3.98 -14.19 -1.84
CA ALA A 271 5.24 -14.17 -1.11
C ALA A 271 5.21 -15.14 0.08
N MET A 272 6.35 -15.76 0.36
CA MET A 272 6.55 -16.50 1.61
C MET A 272 6.47 -15.50 2.78
N ARG A 273 5.61 -15.78 3.75
CA ARG A 273 5.40 -14.95 4.94
C ARG A 273 6.20 -15.51 6.09
N ILE A 274 7.11 -14.71 6.64
CA ILE A 274 7.93 -15.06 7.80
C ILE A 274 7.49 -14.20 8.98
N PHE A 275 7.12 -14.84 10.09
CA PHE A 275 6.91 -14.15 11.36
C PHE A 275 8.24 -14.10 12.13
N GLU A 276 8.70 -12.91 12.49
CA GLU A 276 9.95 -12.70 13.23
C GLU A 276 9.65 -12.19 14.65
N LEU A 277 10.25 -12.84 15.66
CA LEU A 277 10.07 -12.49 17.06
C LEU A 277 11.38 -12.65 17.87
N ASP A 278 11.78 -11.60 18.58
CA ASP A 278 12.99 -11.60 19.41
C ASP A 278 12.72 -12.02 20.87
N ASP A 279 11.58 -11.60 21.44
CA ASP A 279 11.23 -11.84 22.84
C ASP A 279 9.85 -12.52 22.98
N TYR A 280 9.71 -13.36 24.02
CA TYR A 280 8.40 -13.92 24.39
C TYR A 280 7.56 -12.87 25.12
N ILE A 281 6.44 -12.50 24.52
CA ILE A 281 5.57 -11.40 24.96
C ILE A 281 4.19 -11.88 25.45
N ALA A 282 3.86 -13.16 25.29
CA ALA A 282 2.51 -13.64 25.54
C ALA A 282 2.24 -13.81 27.05
N ASP A 283 3.24 -14.21 27.84
CA ASP A 283 3.11 -14.38 29.29
C ASP A 283 4.13 -13.51 30.03
N VAL A 284 3.93 -12.19 29.99
CA VAL A 284 4.82 -11.26 30.70
C VAL A 284 4.55 -11.33 32.22
N PRO A 285 5.59 -11.54 33.06
CA PRO A 285 5.43 -11.62 34.51
C PRO A 285 4.77 -10.38 35.12
N GLU A 286 3.98 -10.55 36.19
CA GLU A 286 3.27 -9.47 36.90
C GLU A 286 4.17 -8.32 37.37
N ARG A 287 5.45 -8.61 37.61
CA ARG A 287 6.43 -7.63 38.11
C ARG A 287 7.06 -6.78 37.01
N ASN A 288 6.74 -7.01 35.74
CA ASN A 288 7.26 -6.21 34.64
C ASN A 288 6.48 -4.89 34.54
N GLU A 289 7.18 -3.76 34.60
CA GLU A 289 6.58 -2.42 34.51
C GLU A 289 5.78 -2.22 33.22
N HIS A 290 6.16 -2.90 32.13
CA HIS A 290 5.49 -2.81 30.84
C HIS A 290 4.15 -3.56 30.78
N LYS A 291 3.86 -4.47 31.74
CA LYS A 291 2.62 -5.25 31.74
C LYS A 291 1.37 -4.37 31.85
N ARG A 292 1.45 -3.26 32.59
CA ARG A 292 0.30 -2.34 32.81
C ARG A 292 -0.28 -1.77 31.51
N ASN A 293 0.51 -1.71 30.44
CA ASN A 293 0.11 -1.14 29.15
C ASN A 293 -0.03 -2.21 28.06
N MET A 294 0.10 -3.51 28.39
CA MET A 294 0.00 -4.59 27.42
C MET A 294 -1.45 -5.08 27.30
N PRO A 295 -2.01 -5.19 26.08
CA PRO A 295 -3.33 -5.77 25.87
C PRO A 295 -3.43 -7.21 26.38
N ASP A 296 -4.55 -7.56 27.01
CA ASP A 296 -4.79 -8.90 27.58
C ASP A 296 -4.85 -10.02 26.53
N ASN A 297 -4.95 -9.68 25.24
CA ASN A 297 -5.15 -10.63 24.14
C ASN A 297 -3.89 -10.91 23.29
N ILE A 298 -2.70 -10.47 23.73
CA ILE A 298 -1.45 -10.64 22.97
C ILE A 298 -1.20 -12.11 22.60
N GLY A 299 -1.40 -13.05 23.51
CA GLY A 299 -1.18 -14.48 23.22
C GLY A 299 -2.07 -15.01 22.09
N ALA A 300 -3.33 -14.55 22.03
CA ALA A 300 -4.26 -14.92 20.96
C ALA A 300 -3.87 -14.27 19.62
N MET A 301 -3.49 -12.99 19.63
CA MET A 301 -3.05 -12.27 18.43
C MET A 301 -1.71 -12.79 17.91
N LEU A 302 -0.78 -13.15 18.79
CA LEU A 302 0.48 -13.80 18.43
C LEU A 302 0.22 -15.14 17.73
N ARG A 303 -0.63 -15.99 18.31
CA ARG A 303 -1.02 -17.27 17.70
C ARG A 303 -1.68 -17.07 16.34
N LYS A 304 -2.55 -16.06 16.22
CA LYS A 304 -3.20 -15.70 14.96
C LYS A 304 -2.17 -15.25 13.91
N GLY A 305 -1.28 -14.32 14.24
CA GLY A 305 -0.25 -13.83 13.34
C GLY A 305 0.71 -14.94 12.87
N ILE A 306 1.17 -15.77 13.81
CA ILE A 306 2.01 -16.94 13.49
C ILE A 306 1.29 -17.92 12.57
N GLY A 307 0.02 -18.23 12.83
CA GLY A 307 -0.76 -19.16 12.01
C GLY A 307 -1.09 -18.67 10.60
N LEU A 308 -0.81 -17.39 10.29
CA LEU A 308 -0.95 -16.81 8.96
C LEU A 308 0.37 -16.82 8.17
N CYS A 309 1.49 -17.16 8.81
CA CYS A 309 2.81 -17.22 8.20
C CYS A 309 3.21 -18.66 7.83
N ASP A 310 4.18 -18.77 6.93
CA ASP A 310 4.70 -20.07 6.46
C ASP A 310 5.90 -20.54 7.30
N ARG A 311 6.51 -19.63 8.05
CA ARG A 311 7.66 -19.88 8.93
C ARG A 311 7.72 -18.88 10.07
N VAL A 312 8.25 -19.31 11.20
CA VAL A 312 8.62 -18.44 12.32
C VAL A 312 10.14 -18.40 12.46
N VAL A 313 10.70 -17.21 12.65
CA VAL A 313 12.11 -16.99 12.99
C VAL A 313 12.17 -16.36 14.38
N VAL A 314 13.01 -16.94 15.23
CA VAL A 314 13.20 -16.51 16.62
C VAL A 314 14.67 -16.32 16.97
N SER A 315 14.94 -15.60 18.05
CA SER A 315 16.31 -15.30 18.52
C SER A 315 16.99 -16.45 19.27
N THR A 316 16.22 -17.30 19.97
CA THR A 316 16.77 -18.32 20.87
C THR A 316 16.00 -19.64 20.84
N HIS A 317 16.66 -20.73 21.25
CA HIS A 317 16.03 -22.05 21.36
C HIS A 317 14.90 -22.10 22.41
N PRO A 318 15.03 -21.50 23.60
CA PRO A 318 13.92 -21.42 24.54
C PRO A 318 12.68 -20.72 23.97
N LEU A 319 12.86 -19.67 23.16
CA LEU A 319 11.75 -19.01 22.48
C LEU A 319 11.11 -19.93 21.43
N ALA A 320 11.91 -20.71 20.69
CA ALA A 320 11.38 -21.70 19.77
C ALA A 320 10.56 -22.78 20.48
N GLU A 321 11.03 -23.26 21.63
CA GLU A 321 10.33 -24.24 22.45
C GLU A 321 9.00 -23.69 22.98
N ALA A 322 8.98 -22.44 23.47
CA ALA A 322 7.76 -21.77 23.93
C ALA A 322 6.72 -21.63 22.82
N LEU A 323 7.16 -21.39 21.57
CA LEU A 323 6.28 -21.25 20.41
C LEU A 323 6.00 -22.56 19.66
N SER A 324 6.55 -23.70 20.12
CA SER A 324 6.42 -25.00 19.43
C SER A 324 4.97 -25.45 19.23
N SER A 325 4.05 -25.03 20.10
CA SER A 325 2.60 -25.30 19.97
C SER A 325 1.88 -24.39 18.96
N MET A 326 2.57 -23.39 18.40
CA MET A 326 1.99 -22.38 17.51
C MET A 326 2.40 -22.57 16.04
N HIS A 327 3.56 -23.18 15.76
CA HIS A 327 4.03 -23.41 14.40
C HIS A 327 4.98 -24.61 14.31
N SER A 328 4.96 -25.32 13.18
CA SER A 328 5.78 -26.51 12.93
C SER A 328 7.17 -26.20 12.34
N ASP A 329 7.31 -25.14 11.53
CA ASP A 329 8.60 -24.66 11.01
C ASP A 329 9.07 -23.41 11.78
N ILE A 330 9.86 -23.63 12.83
CA ILE A 330 10.48 -22.56 13.63
C ILE A 330 12.01 -22.63 13.44
N ARG A 331 12.62 -21.50 13.09
CA ARG A 331 14.07 -21.37 12.89
C ARG A 331 14.67 -20.45 13.93
N VAL A 332 15.69 -20.95 14.62
CA VAL A 332 16.47 -20.13 15.56
C VAL A 332 17.59 -19.43 14.80
N VAL A 333 17.57 -18.11 14.79
CA VAL A 333 18.62 -17.24 14.26
C VAL A 333 19.06 -16.32 15.39
N PRO A 334 20.22 -16.53 16.01
CA PRO A 334 20.69 -15.69 17.10
C PRO A 334 20.94 -14.24 16.68
N ASN A 335 20.88 -13.31 17.63
CA ASN A 335 21.28 -11.92 17.40
C ASN A 335 22.76 -11.85 17.03
N MET A 336 23.07 -11.11 15.97
CA MET A 336 24.42 -10.96 15.43
C MET A 336 24.84 -9.49 15.47
N LEU A 337 26.15 -9.27 15.58
CA LEU A 337 26.74 -7.94 15.61
C LEU A 337 27.17 -7.53 14.19
N ALA A 338 26.80 -6.32 13.77
CA ALA A 338 27.26 -5.76 12.50
C ALA A 338 28.75 -5.43 12.57
N THR A 339 29.58 -6.12 11.80
CA THR A 339 31.05 -6.01 11.88
C THR A 339 31.56 -4.57 11.80
N HIS A 340 30.96 -3.73 10.96
CA HIS A 340 31.36 -2.33 10.79
C HIS A 340 31.15 -1.45 12.04
N LEU A 341 30.19 -1.79 12.92
CA LEU A 341 29.94 -1.07 14.18
C LEU A 341 30.91 -1.49 15.29
N TRP A 342 31.35 -2.75 15.29
CA TRP A 342 32.04 -3.35 16.43
C TRP A 342 33.54 -3.62 16.19
N SER A 343 33.98 -3.74 14.94
CA SER A 343 35.36 -4.14 14.59
C SER A 343 36.45 -3.18 15.04
N ASN A 344 36.15 -1.88 15.15
CA ASN A 344 37.11 -0.84 15.52
C ASN A 344 37.11 -0.50 17.02
N LEU A 345 36.28 -1.19 17.82
CA LEU A 345 36.20 -0.93 19.25
C LEU A 345 37.44 -1.48 19.97
N ARG A 346 38.18 -0.60 20.63
CA ARG A 346 39.32 -0.97 21.47
C ARG A 346 38.87 -1.14 22.91
N THR A 347 38.97 -2.36 23.42
CA THR A 347 38.67 -2.65 24.83
C THR A 347 39.66 -1.92 25.73
N GLN A 348 39.16 -1.10 26.65
CA GLN A 348 39.95 -0.58 27.77
C GLN A 348 39.64 -1.42 29.01
N ARG A 349 40.61 -2.25 29.43
CA ARG A 349 40.48 -3.06 30.65
C ARG A 349 40.88 -2.23 31.86
N ARG A 350 40.19 -2.44 32.99
CA ARG A 350 40.51 -1.82 34.30
C ARG A 350 40.53 -0.29 34.28
N SER A 351 39.64 0.33 33.50
CA SER A 351 39.51 1.79 33.44
C SER A 351 38.75 2.41 34.62
N SER A 352 38.25 1.59 35.55
CA SER A 352 37.55 2.02 36.75
C SER A 352 37.55 0.93 37.82
N ASP A 353 37.50 1.34 39.09
CA ASP A 353 37.32 0.43 40.24
C ASP A 353 35.91 -0.19 40.31
N LYS A 354 34.95 0.33 39.52
CA LYS A 354 33.61 -0.22 39.41
C LYS A 354 33.48 -1.09 38.16
N PRO A 355 32.87 -2.29 38.25
CA PRO A 355 32.57 -3.09 37.08
C PRO A 355 31.61 -2.31 36.17
N ARG A 356 31.93 -2.26 34.88
CA ARG A 356 31.04 -1.71 33.85
C ARG A 356 30.34 -2.87 33.15
N ILE A 357 29.02 -2.93 33.29
CA ILE A 357 28.17 -3.85 32.54
C ILE A 357 27.60 -3.04 31.38
N GLY A 358 27.96 -3.41 30.15
CA GLY A 358 27.35 -2.86 28.95
C GLY A 358 26.07 -3.63 28.64
N TRP A 359 24.95 -2.94 28.51
CA TRP A 359 23.72 -3.53 28.00
C TRP A 359 23.72 -3.48 26.47
N GLY A 360 23.61 -4.64 25.84
CA GLY A 360 23.67 -4.81 24.39
C GLY A 360 22.29 -5.02 23.75
N ALA A 361 21.24 -4.36 24.24
CA ALA A 361 20.03 -4.18 23.44
C ALA A 361 20.18 -2.86 22.68
N GLY A 362 20.05 -2.92 21.35
CA GLY A 362 20.36 -1.82 20.44
C GLY A 362 19.37 -0.65 20.44
#